data_AF-A0A3S0VUH4-F1
#
_entry.id   AF-A0A3S0VUH4-F1
#
_cell.length_a   1.000
_cell.length_b   1.000
_cell.length_c   1.000
_cell.angle_alpha   90.00
_cell.angle_beta   90.00
_cell.angle_gamma   90.00
#
_symmetry.space_group_name_H-M   'P 1'
#
loop_
_entity.id
_entity.type
_entity.pdbx_description
1 polymer ?
#
loop_
_entity_poly.entity_id
_entity_poly.type
_entity_poly.pdbx_seq_one_letter_code
_entity_poly.pdbx_strand_id
1 'polypeptide(L)'
;MSAERPDVFRAVACMEPSRWWWITRPRRMLHYDAFWDDGRIEYDVDLVEYMYRRAPADYSVVKKAIDDACPPEGTGAWVEYPYGNILPDPSKRVF
;
A
#
# COMPACT_ATOMS: atom_id res chain seq x y z
N MET A 1 -13.75 22.84 1.29
CA MET A 1 -12.66 22.03 1.89
C MET A 1 -12.67 20.70 1.18
N SER A 2 -11.89 20.58 0.10
CA SER A 2 -11.70 19.27 -0.53
C SER A 2 -11.06 18.39 0.52
N ALA A 3 -11.65 17.23 0.81
CA ALA A 3 -11.05 16.27 1.71
C ALA A 3 -9.66 15.94 1.15
N GLU A 4 -8.60 16.40 1.84
CA GLU A 4 -7.23 15.94 1.62
C GLU A 4 -7.27 14.42 1.76
N ARG A 5 -6.76 13.72 0.75
CA ARG A 5 -6.86 12.26 0.65
C ARG A 5 -5.50 11.70 0.27
N PRO A 6 -5.22 10.46 0.69
CA PRO A 6 -4.05 9.75 0.21
C PRO A 6 -4.32 9.30 -1.23
N ASP A 7 -3.46 9.73 -2.14
CA ASP A 7 -3.55 9.40 -3.57
C ASP A 7 -2.54 8.34 -3.98
N VAL A 8 -1.60 7.99 -3.10
CA VAL A 8 -0.50 7.09 -3.43
C VAL A 8 -0.25 6.15 -2.26
N PHE A 9 -0.06 4.87 -2.56
CA PHE A 9 0.07 3.81 -1.58
C PHE A 9 1.22 2.88 -1.92
N ARG A 10 1.77 2.17 -0.94
CA ARG A 10 2.75 1.10 -1.17
C ARG A 10 2.55 -0.03 -0.17
N ALA A 11 3.09 -1.19 -0.49
CA ALA A 11 3.20 -2.29 0.46
C ALA A 11 4.60 -2.39 1.04
N VAL A 12 4.69 -2.75 2.31
CA VAL A 12 5.93 -3.10 3.01
C VAL A 12 5.79 -4.54 3.47
N ALA A 13 6.63 -5.41 2.92
CA ALA A 13 6.70 -6.81 3.29
C ALA A 13 7.69 -7.02 4.43
N CYS A 14 7.25 -7.69 5.49
CA CYS A 14 8.13 -8.13 6.57
C CYS A 14 7.90 -9.63 6.84
N MET A 15 8.95 -10.30 7.32
CA MET A 15 8.85 -11.68 7.79
C MET A 15 8.60 -11.66 9.28
N GLU A 16 7.38 -12.01 9.69
CA GLU A 16 7.09 -12.15 11.10
C GLU A 16 7.44 -13.56 11.60
N PRO A 17 8.18 -13.67 12.73
CA PRO A 17 8.36 -14.94 13.38
C PRO A 17 7.00 -15.44 13.86
N SER A 18 6.76 -16.73 13.67
CA SER A 18 5.53 -17.31 14.18
C SER A 18 5.51 -17.25 15.70
N ARG A 19 4.40 -16.76 16.28
CA ARG A 19 4.14 -16.78 17.73
C ARG A 19 4.31 -18.18 18.33
N TRP A 20 4.05 -19.22 17.53
CA TRP A 20 4.33 -20.62 17.84
C TRP A 20 5.56 -21.09 17.07
N TRP A 21 6.74 -20.67 17.55
CA TRP A 21 8.02 -20.86 16.88
C TRP A 21 8.39 -22.34 16.62
N TRP A 22 7.76 -23.29 17.33
CA TRP A 22 7.96 -24.74 17.14
C TRP A 22 6.97 -25.42 16.16
N ILE A 23 5.90 -24.76 15.71
CA ILE A 23 4.84 -25.40 14.87
C ILE A 23 4.68 -24.73 13.51
N THR A 24 5.04 -23.46 13.38
CA THR A 24 4.64 -22.65 12.21
C THR A 24 5.83 -21.99 11.52
N ARG A 25 5.85 -22.08 10.19
CA ARG A 25 6.82 -21.39 9.33
C ARG A 25 6.63 -19.86 9.47
N PRO A 26 7.72 -19.07 9.43
CA PRO A 26 7.62 -17.62 9.35
C PRO A 26 6.63 -17.19 8.26
N ARG A 27 5.81 -16.17 8.55
CA ARG A 27 4.77 -15.70 7.63
C ARG A 27 5.17 -14.33 7.10
N ARG A 28 5.06 -14.17 5.78
CA ARG A 28 5.14 -12.85 5.15
C ARG A 28 3.90 -12.06 5.55
N MET A 29 4.11 -10.92 6.18
CA MET A 29 3.07 -9.93 6.45
C MET A 29 3.26 -8.72 5.54
N LEU A 30 2.15 -8.11 5.16
CA LEU A 30 2.13 -6.89 4.35
C LEU A 30 1.51 -5.79 5.20
N HIS A 31 2.26 -4.73 5.39
CA HIS A 31 1.78 -3.44 5.87
C HIS A 31 1.62 -2.51 4.67
N TYR A 32 0.79 -1.48 4.81
CA TYR A 32 0.60 -0.50 3.74
C TYR A 32 0.90 0.88 4.26
N ASP A 33 1.60 1.67 3.44
CA ASP A 33 1.79 3.08 3.73
C ASP A 33 0.98 3.90 2.72
N ALA A 34 0.49 5.05 3.17
CA ALA A 34 -0.22 6.02 2.38
C ALA A 34 0.57 7.34 2.34
N PHE A 35 0.71 7.90 1.15
CA PHE A 35 1.26 9.24 0.96
C PHE A 35 0.12 10.22 0.65
N TRP A 36 0.08 11.27 1.45
CA TRP A 36 -0.93 12.31 1.43
C TRP A 36 -0.49 13.50 0.57
N ASP A 37 -1.46 14.28 0.09
CA ASP A 37 -1.20 15.44 -0.77
C ASP A 37 -0.35 16.53 -0.12
N ASP A 38 -0.41 16.63 1.21
CA ASP A 38 0.40 17.52 2.03
C ASP A 38 1.87 17.06 2.19
N GLY A 39 2.23 15.92 1.59
CA GLY A 39 3.56 15.31 1.67
C GLY A 39 3.76 14.39 2.87
N ARG A 40 2.73 14.18 3.70
CA ARG A 40 2.80 13.27 4.85
C ARG A 40 2.78 11.82 4.39
N ILE A 41 3.59 10.98 5.04
CA ILE A 41 3.46 9.53 4.97
C ILE A 41 2.77 9.05 6.24
N GLU A 42 1.68 8.32 6.07
CA GLU A 42 1.02 7.55 7.11
C GLU A 42 1.37 6.07 6.92
N TYR A 43 1.78 5.42 8.00
CA TYR A 43 2.28 4.05 7.98
C TYR A 43 1.24 3.09 8.55
N ASP A 44 1.26 1.85 8.08
CA ASP A 44 0.40 0.75 8.55
C ASP A 44 -1.12 1.05 8.45
N VAL A 45 -1.54 1.55 7.29
CA VAL A 45 -2.94 1.90 7.00
C VAL A 45 -3.77 0.70 6.52
N ASP A 46 -5.08 0.77 6.76
CA ASP A 46 -6.04 -0.16 6.16
C ASP A 46 -6.51 0.34 4.78
N LEU A 47 -6.06 -0.32 3.70
CA LEU A 47 -6.47 0.01 2.34
C LEU A 47 -7.98 -0.09 2.12
N VAL A 48 -8.68 -0.98 2.85
CA VAL A 48 -10.14 -1.15 2.73
C VAL A 48 -10.85 0.11 3.23
N GLU A 49 -10.34 0.71 4.30
CA GLU A 49 -10.90 1.94 4.87
C GLU A 49 -10.79 3.11 3.87
N TYR A 50 -9.65 3.24 3.20
CA TYR A 50 -9.36 4.36 2.31
C TYR A 50 -9.90 4.19 0.87
N MET A 51 -9.88 2.97 0.32
CA MET A 51 -10.21 2.72 -1.09
C MET A 51 -11.56 2.02 -1.28
N TYR A 52 -11.78 0.89 -0.58
CA TYR A 52 -12.90 -0.02 -0.88
C TYR A 52 -14.26 0.60 -0.60
N ARG A 53 -14.39 1.36 0.50
CA ARG A 53 -15.65 2.05 0.84
C ARG A 53 -16.08 3.09 -0.20
N ARG A 54 -15.19 3.47 -1.12
CA ARG A 54 -15.42 4.53 -2.10
C ARG A 54 -15.63 3.98 -3.50
N ALA A 55 -14.71 3.14 -3.97
CA ALA A 55 -14.77 2.56 -5.31
C ALA A 55 -14.15 1.15 -5.29
N PRO A 56 -14.97 0.10 -5.09
CA PRO A 56 -14.51 -1.29 -5.04
C PRO A 56 -13.78 -1.75 -6.31
N ALA A 57 -14.12 -1.18 -7.47
CA ALA A 57 -13.48 -1.47 -8.75
C ALA A 57 -12.01 -0.98 -8.75
N ASP A 58 -11.79 0.27 -8.37
CA ASP A 58 -10.46 0.87 -8.29
C ASP A 58 -9.59 0.18 -7.24
N TYR A 59 -10.19 -0.23 -6.11
CA TYR A 59 -9.50 -0.99 -5.07
C TYR A 59 -8.82 -2.24 -5.63
N SER A 60 -9.52 -3.01 -6.46
CA SER A 60 -8.99 -4.28 -6.98
C SER A 60 -7.79 -4.05 -7.92
N VAL A 61 -7.86 -3.01 -8.76
CA VAL A 61 -6.78 -2.62 -9.67
C VAL A 61 -5.56 -2.15 -8.89
N VAL A 62 -5.75 -1.22 -7.96
CA VAL A 62 -4.67 -0.62 -7.18
C VAL A 62 -4.05 -1.64 -6.22
N LYS A 63 -4.87 -2.47 -5.56
CA LYS A 63 -4.36 -3.53 -4.67
C LYS A 63 -3.48 -4.52 -5.43
N LYS A 64 -3.89 -4.90 -6.64
CA LYS A 64 -3.09 -5.78 -7.50
C LYS A 64 -1.76 -5.12 -7.87
N ALA A 65 -1.77 -3.85 -8.29
CA ALA A 65 -0.55 -3.12 -8.62
C ALA A 65 0.40 -2.99 -7.41
N ILE A 66 -0.13 -2.72 -6.21
CA ILE A 66 0.62 -2.69 -4.95
C ILE A 66 1.28 -4.05 -4.67
N ASP A 67 0.53 -5.14 -4.82
CA ASP A 67 1.04 -6.49 -4.55
C ASP A 67 2.12 -6.89 -5.56
N ASP A 68 1.91 -6.60 -6.84
CA ASP A 68 2.87 -6.89 -7.91
C ASP A 68 4.16 -6.06 -7.76
N ALA A 69 4.06 -4.84 -7.22
CA ALA A 69 5.20 -3.96 -6.93
C ALA A 69 5.91 -4.27 -5.59
N CYS A 70 5.36 -5.18 -4.77
CA CYS A 70 5.90 -5.50 -3.45
C CYS A 70 6.96 -6.61 -3.54
N PRO A 71 8.21 -6.35 -3.12
CA PRO A 71 9.24 -7.38 -3.08
C PRO A 71 8.89 -8.48 -2.06
N PRO A 72 9.56 -9.65 -2.13
CA PRO A 72 9.38 -10.72 -1.14
C PRO A 72 9.56 -10.25 0.32
N GLU A 73 10.51 -9.33 0.55
CA GLU A 73 10.77 -8.66 1.82
C GLU A 73 11.24 -7.23 1.54
N GLY A 74 10.85 -6.27 2.39
CA GLY A 74 11.18 -4.86 2.28
C GLY A 74 10.07 -4.00 1.70
N THR A 75 10.42 -2.77 1.33
CA THR A 75 9.49 -1.73 0.88
C THR A 75 9.26 -1.81 -0.64
N GLY A 76 8.00 -1.89 -1.05
CA GLY A 76 7.57 -1.83 -2.45
C GLY A 76 7.56 -0.42 -3.02
N ALA A 77 7.42 -0.33 -4.34
CA ALA A 77 7.25 0.95 -5.02
C ALA A 77 5.91 1.61 -4.66
N TRP A 78 5.84 2.93 -4.88
CA TRP A 78 4.62 3.69 -4.71
C TRP A 78 3.68 3.43 -5.89
N VAL A 79 2.38 3.38 -5.62
CA VAL A 79 1.32 3.10 -6.57
C VAL A 79 0.23 4.14 -6.44
N GLU A 80 -0.05 4.82 -7.55
CA GLU A 80 -1.07 5.86 -7.63
C GLU A 80 -2.48 5.27 -7.64
N TYR A 81 -3.38 5.85 -6.86
CA TYR A 81 -4.81 5.63 -6.90
C TYR A 81 -5.48 6.68 -7.82
N PRO A 82 -6.50 6.33 -8.62
CA PRO A 82 -7.14 5.00 -8.76
C PRO A 82 -6.54 4.10 -9.84
N TYR A 83 -5.52 4.56 -10.57
CA TYR A 83 -5.12 3.92 -11.83
C TYR A 83 -4.11 2.77 -11.69
N GLY A 84 -3.40 2.68 -10.56
CA GLY A 84 -2.38 1.66 -10.32
C GLY A 84 -1.02 1.96 -10.97
N ASN A 85 -0.75 3.22 -11.33
CA ASN A 85 0.54 3.60 -11.91
C ASN A 85 1.66 3.46 -10.88
N ILE A 86 2.77 2.81 -11.26
CA ILE A 86 3.95 2.70 -10.40
C ILE A 86 4.75 4.00 -10.46
N LEU A 87 4.97 4.61 -9.31
CA LEU A 87 5.72 5.85 -9.15
C LEU A 87 7.07 5.54 -8.46
N PRO A 88 8.20 6.02 -9.02
CA PRO A 88 9.50 5.94 -8.34
C PRO A 88 9.59 6.91 -7.15
N ASP A 89 8.74 7.94 -7.14
CA ASP A 89 8.66 9.01 -6.15
C ASP A 89 7.17 9.39 -5.97
N PRO A 90 6.61 9.34 -4.76
CA PRO A 90 5.18 9.57 -4.54
C PRO A 90 4.76 11.02 -4.79
N SER A 91 5.71 11.96 -4.88
CA SER A 91 5.45 13.36 -5.25
C SER A 91 5.27 13.56 -6.75
N LYS A 92 5.70 12.60 -7.59
CA LYS A 92 5.65 12.70 -9.05
C LYS A 92 4.44 11.95 -9.60
N ARG A 93 3.25 12.55 -9.46
CA ARG A 93 1.98 12.02 -10.00
C ARG A 93 1.90 12.20 -11.51
N VAL A 94 1.23 11.28 -12.20
CA VAL A 94 1.01 11.34 -13.65
C VAL A 94 -0.42 11.78 -13.87
N PHE A 95 -0.61 13.07 -14.18
CA PHE A 95 -1.91 13.68 -14.47
C PHE A 95 -2.44 13.32 -15.85
#